data_AF-A0A960HMB7-F1
#
_entry.id   AF-A0A960HMB7-F1
#
_cell.length_a   1.000
_cell.length_b   1.000
_cell.length_c   1.000
_cell.angle_alpha   90.00
_cell.angle_beta   90.00
_cell.angle_gamma   90.00
#
_symmetry.space_group_name_H-M   'P 1'
#
loop_
_entity.id
_entity.type
_entity.pdbx_description
1 polymer ?
#
loop_
_entity_poly.entity_id
_entity_poly.type
_entity_poly.pdbx_seq_one_letter_code
_entity_poly.pdbx_strand_id
1 'polypeptide(L)'
;MDQGATSRRERGALVAATLGIVALVVLQAPGRIVPETKLEVALDPIGFLGRALDAWDPSAGFGRVQNQAIGYLFPMGPATALGQALGLPPWLVQRAWIAAVVVASLWGAHRLARAVGISSPGGRVVAALAYALAPATMAVTAFQSAGQLPYALVPWVLVPLVAHRDGDDPRRTAARSTLWLVAMGGVNAASIVAVLPLVAVWFATRAPGPARRRLLAWWSAGAVAASLWWLIPLAVSVGHGVRFTDYTESAAITTGTESATEVLRGTGNWLSFLTTEGGLWLPGGWLLSSSAL
;
A
#
# COMPACT_ATOMS: atom_id res chain seq x y z
N MET A 1 -6.78 -8.05 -29.74
CA MET A 1 -5.88 -9.04 -29.12
C MET A 1 -6.65 -9.74 -28.03
N ASP A 2 -6.99 -11.00 -28.28
CA ASP A 2 -7.60 -11.89 -27.31
C ASP A 2 -6.71 -11.93 -26.06
N GLN A 3 -7.25 -11.55 -24.89
CA GLN A 3 -6.52 -11.63 -23.62
C GLN A 3 -6.46 -13.10 -23.20
N GLY A 4 -5.72 -13.90 -23.97
CA GLY A 4 -5.63 -15.35 -23.84
C GLY A 4 -5.51 -15.76 -22.38
N ALA A 5 -6.26 -16.81 -22.02
CA ALA A 5 -6.25 -17.38 -20.69
C ALA A 5 -4.80 -17.59 -20.21
N THR A 6 -4.52 -17.20 -18.96
CA THR A 6 -3.20 -17.40 -18.36
C THR A 6 -2.75 -18.86 -18.53
N SER A 7 -1.55 -19.05 -19.07
CA SER A 7 -1.07 -20.41 -19.38
C SER A 7 -0.89 -21.21 -18.08
N ARG A 8 -0.96 -22.55 -18.15
CA ARG A 8 -0.75 -23.40 -16.96
C ARG A 8 0.60 -23.13 -16.28
N ARG A 9 1.66 -22.91 -17.07
CA ARG A 9 3.01 -22.58 -16.56
C ARG A 9 3.04 -21.22 -15.86
N GLU A 10 2.40 -20.21 -16.44
CA GLU A 10 2.29 -18.87 -15.84
C GLU A 10 1.52 -18.90 -14.51
N ARG A 11 0.39 -19.61 -14.46
CA ARG A 11 -0.36 -19.81 -13.21
C ARG A 11 0.47 -20.55 -12.17
N GLY A 12 1.16 -21.63 -12.57
CA GLY A 12 2.03 -22.38 -11.68
C GLY A 12 3.14 -21.51 -11.09
N ALA A 13 3.76 -20.65 -11.90
CA ALA A 13 4.80 -19.72 -11.44
C ALA A 13 4.27 -18.69 -10.44
N LEU A 14 3.09 -18.11 -10.67
CA LEU A 14 2.47 -17.17 -9.73
C LEU A 14 2.07 -17.84 -8.41
N VAL A 15 1.56 -19.08 -8.46
CA VAL A 15 1.25 -19.85 -7.25
C VAL A 15 2.53 -20.16 -6.49
N ALA A 16 3.58 -20.63 -7.16
CA ALA A 16 4.88 -20.88 -6.54
C ALA A 16 5.46 -19.61 -5.91
N ALA A 17 5.41 -18.47 -6.61
CA ALA A 17 5.84 -17.18 -6.08
C ALA A 17 5.01 -16.76 -4.86
N THR A 18 3.69 -16.93 -4.91
CA THR A 18 2.79 -16.63 -3.78
C THR A 18 3.16 -17.47 -2.56
N LEU A 19 3.31 -18.79 -2.74
CA LEU A 19 3.68 -19.70 -1.65
C LEU A 19 5.08 -19.38 -1.10
N GLY A 20 6.04 -19.07 -1.98
CA GLY A 20 7.39 -18.66 -1.60
C GLY A 20 7.38 -17.38 -0.76
N ILE A 21 6.65 -16.35 -1.18
CA ILE A 21 6.51 -15.09 -0.43
C ILE A 21 5.87 -15.36 0.93
N VAL A 22 4.76 -16.09 0.98
CA VAL A 22 4.09 -16.42 2.24
C VAL A 22 5.03 -17.18 3.18
N ALA A 23 5.73 -18.19 2.69
CA ALA A 23 6.69 -18.95 3.47
C ALA A 23 7.83 -18.05 4.00
N LEU A 24 8.45 -17.25 3.13
CA LEU A 24 9.55 -16.36 3.51
C LEU A 24 9.13 -15.34 4.56
N VAL A 25 7.93 -14.76 4.45
CA VAL A 25 7.39 -13.81 5.44
C VAL A 25 7.08 -14.51 6.76
N VAL A 26 6.36 -15.63 6.74
CA VAL A 26 5.98 -16.37 7.98
C VAL A 26 7.20 -16.88 8.74
N LEU A 27 8.28 -17.25 8.03
CA LEU A 27 9.53 -17.70 8.62
C LEU A 27 10.36 -16.57 9.25
N GLN A 28 10.01 -15.29 9.05
CA GLN A 28 10.70 -14.16 9.70
C GLN A 28 10.35 -14.10 11.19
N ALA A 29 11.33 -14.39 12.05
CA ALA A 29 11.22 -14.36 13.51
C ALA A 29 9.95 -15.07 14.05
N PRO A 30 9.82 -16.40 13.86
CA PRO A 30 8.63 -17.15 14.26
C PRO A 30 8.33 -17.01 15.76
N GLY A 31 7.06 -16.87 16.12
CA GLY A 31 6.63 -16.68 17.50
C GLY A 31 6.83 -15.26 18.06
N ARG A 32 7.44 -14.33 17.29
CA ARG A 32 7.69 -12.96 17.74
C ARG A 32 6.85 -11.94 16.98
N ILE A 33 6.18 -11.07 17.73
CA ILE A 33 5.63 -9.83 17.20
C ILE A 33 6.81 -8.90 16.94
N VAL A 34 6.94 -8.40 15.71
CA VAL A 34 7.99 -7.44 15.35
C VAL A 34 7.41 -6.02 15.37
N PRO A 35 8.26 -4.98 15.50
CA PRO A 35 7.83 -3.61 15.30
C PRO A 35 7.13 -3.45 13.95
N GLU A 36 5.92 -2.92 14.01
CA GLU A 36 5.06 -2.61 12.86
C GLU A 36 4.32 -1.31 13.21
N THR A 37 3.55 -0.74 12.29
CA THR A 37 2.86 0.55 12.41
C THR A 37 2.24 0.87 13.77
N LYS A 38 1.51 -0.08 14.40
CA LYS A 38 0.91 0.08 15.73
C LYS A 38 0.84 -1.25 16.48
N LEU A 39 1.42 -1.30 17.67
CA LEU A 39 1.37 -2.49 18.53
C LEU A 39 -0.06 -2.86 18.96
N GLU A 40 -0.88 -1.87 19.29
CA GLU A 40 -2.27 -2.08 19.74
C GLU A 40 -3.13 -2.75 18.67
N VAL A 41 -2.89 -2.48 17.38
CA VAL A 41 -3.60 -3.16 16.28
C VAL A 41 -3.34 -4.66 16.32
N ALA A 42 -2.13 -5.09 16.71
CA ALA A 42 -1.79 -6.52 16.83
C ALA A 42 -2.33 -7.16 18.12
N LEU A 43 -2.41 -6.41 19.22
CA LEU A 43 -2.76 -6.93 20.54
C LEU A 43 -4.26 -6.83 20.87
N ASP A 44 -4.87 -5.68 20.60
CA ASP A 44 -6.29 -5.38 20.86
C ASP A 44 -6.89 -4.56 19.69
N PRO A 45 -7.05 -5.18 18.49
CA PRO A 45 -7.62 -4.53 17.33
C PRO A 45 -9.05 -4.03 17.58
N ILE A 46 -9.89 -4.77 18.30
CA ILE A 46 -11.28 -4.35 18.52
C ILE A 46 -11.35 -3.11 19.41
N GLY A 47 -10.62 -3.10 20.54
CA GLY A 47 -10.57 -1.92 21.39
C GLY A 47 -9.92 -0.72 20.69
N PHE A 48 -8.86 -0.96 19.91
CA PHE A 48 -8.23 0.08 19.09
C PHE A 48 -9.20 0.69 18.07
N LEU A 49 -9.94 -0.14 17.33
CA LEU A 49 -10.91 0.33 16.34
C LEU A 49 -12.11 1.03 16.99
N GLY A 50 -12.56 0.55 18.15
CA GLY A 50 -13.59 1.22 18.94
C GLY A 50 -13.17 2.63 19.33
N ARG A 51 -11.95 2.79 19.88
CA ARG A 51 -11.38 4.11 20.18
C ARG A 51 -11.25 4.97 18.93
N ALA A 52 -10.86 4.42 17.79
CA ALA A 52 -10.67 5.18 16.55
C ALA A 52 -11.94 5.85 16.01
N LEU A 53 -13.13 5.50 16.53
CA LEU A 53 -14.41 6.14 16.19
C LEU A 53 -14.64 7.46 16.94
N ASP A 54 -13.92 7.70 18.03
CA ASP A 54 -14.00 8.92 18.82
C ASP A 54 -12.91 9.92 18.38
N ALA A 55 -13.27 11.20 18.25
CA ALA A 55 -12.27 12.23 17.91
C ALA A 55 -11.25 12.44 19.05
N TRP A 56 -11.67 12.24 20.30
CA TRP A 56 -10.86 12.42 21.50
C TRP A 56 -10.49 11.07 22.13
N ASP A 57 -9.21 10.86 22.37
CA ASP A 57 -8.67 9.68 23.04
C ASP A 57 -8.12 10.08 24.42
N PRO A 58 -8.79 9.70 25.53
CA PRO A 58 -8.32 10.00 26.88
C PRO A 58 -7.21 9.05 27.35
N SER A 59 -6.95 7.95 26.64
CA SER A 59 -6.01 6.91 27.08
C SER A 59 -4.55 7.25 26.79
N ALA A 60 -4.30 8.27 25.97
CA ALA A 60 -2.95 8.66 25.56
C ALA A 60 -2.47 9.93 26.27
N GLY A 61 -1.55 9.77 27.22
CA GLY A 61 -0.94 10.89 27.95
C GLY A 61 -1.98 11.68 28.74
N PHE A 62 -2.13 12.97 28.43
CA PHE A 62 -3.14 13.87 29.01
C PHE A 62 -4.44 13.96 28.17
N GLY A 63 -4.59 13.04 27.23
CA GLY A 63 -5.65 13.05 26.21
C GLY A 63 -5.23 13.78 24.94
N ARG A 64 -5.76 13.34 23.79
CA ARG A 64 -5.40 13.89 22.47
C ARG A 64 -6.53 13.78 21.46
N VAL A 65 -6.53 14.68 20.47
CA VAL A 65 -7.25 14.47 19.22
C VAL A 65 -6.53 13.40 18.42
N GLN A 66 -7.25 12.35 18.03
CA GLN A 66 -6.66 11.25 17.27
C GLN A 66 -6.38 11.68 15.83
N ASN A 67 -5.13 11.52 15.39
CA ASN A 67 -4.68 11.87 14.04
C ASN A 67 -4.02 10.70 13.30
N GLN A 68 -3.91 9.53 13.92
CA GLN A 68 -3.24 8.35 13.36
C GLN A 68 -4.04 7.05 13.52
N ALA A 69 -5.25 7.08 14.08
CA ALA A 69 -6.03 5.85 14.35
C ALA A 69 -7.05 5.52 13.24
N ILE A 70 -7.71 6.55 12.69
CA ILE A 70 -8.80 6.36 11.72
C ILE A 70 -8.39 5.47 10.55
N GLY A 71 -7.18 5.64 10.03
CA GLY A 71 -6.68 4.94 8.85
C GLY A 71 -6.68 3.41 8.94
N TYR A 72 -6.76 2.85 10.15
CA TYR A 72 -6.80 1.41 10.40
C TYR A 72 -8.21 0.82 10.39
N LEU A 73 -9.28 1.65 10.37
CA LEU A 73 -10.67 1.17 10.29
C LEU A 73 -10.89 0.24 9.10
N PHE A 74 -10.16 0.46 8.01
CA PHE A 74 -10.10 -0.46 6.90
C PHE A 74 -8.79 -0.26 6.12
N PRO A 75 -8.17 -1.31 5.56
CA PRO A 75 -8.48 -2.74 5.75
C PRO A 75 -7.75 -3.44 6.90
N MET A 76 -6.64 -2.88 7.42
CA MET A 76 -5.75 -3.59 8.33
C MET A 76 -6.43 -3.98 9.64
N GLY A 77 -7.13 -3.05 10.30
CA GLY A 77 -7.78 -3.32 11.58
C GLY A 77 -8.75 -4.49 11.53
N PRO A 78 -9.75 -4.48 10.62
CA PRO A 78 -10.66 -5.61 10.43
C PRO A 78 -9.96 -6.94 10.11
N ALA A 79 -8.91 -6.91 9.28
CA ALA A 79 -8.15 -8.11 8.96
C ALA A 79 -7.46 -8.70 10.21
N THR A 80 -6.89 -7.83 11.06
CA THR A 80 -6.24 -8.26 12.30
C THR A 80 -7.27 -8.75 13.32
N ALA A 81 -8.40 -8.05 13.46
CA ALA A 81 -9.52 -8.47 14.30
C ALA A 81 -10.07 -9.85 13.90
N LEU A 82 -10.24 -10.09 12.59
CA LEU A 82 -10.65 -11.40 12.08
C LEU A 82 -9.64 -12.49 12.43
N GLY A 83 -8.34 -12.22 12.25
CA GLY A 83 -7.28 -13.17 12.60
C GLY A 83 -7.32 -13.56 14.09
N GLN A 84 -7.52 -12.60 14.98
CA GLN A 84 -7.68 -12.87 16.41
C GLN A 84 -8.97 -13.64 16.73
N ALA A 85 -10.09 -13.29 16.09
CA ALA A 85 -11.37 -14.01 16.27
C ALA A 85 -11.28 -15.48 15.82
N LEU A 86 -10.39 -15.79 14.87
CA LEU A 86 -10.07 -17.15 14.45
C LEU A 86 -9.10 -17.88 15.41
N GLY A 87 -8.71 -17.25 16.51
CA GLY A 87 -7.80 -17.83 17.52
C GLY A 87 -6.33 -17.88 17.06
N LEU A 88 -5.97 -17.16 16.00
CA LEU A 88 -4.59 -17.12 15.53
C LEU A 88 -3.73 -16.25 16.46
N PRO A 89 -2.48 -16.66 16.76
CA PRO A 89 -1.60 -15.84 17.58
C PRO A 89 -1.24 -14.52 16.86
N PRO A 90 -1.10 -13.39 17.58
CA PRO A 90 -0.88 -12.07 16.98
C PRO A 90 0.28 -11.99 15.98
N TRP A 91 1.39 -12.66 16.27
CA TRP A 91 2.55 -12.69 15.37
C TRP A 91 2.21 -13.33 14.01
N LEU A 92 1.36 -14.37 14.00
CA LEU A 92 0.97 -15.05 12.77
C LEU A 92 -0.02 -14.20 11.97
N VAL A 93 -0.96 -13.53 12.65
CA VAL A 93 -1.86 -12.55 12.00
C VAL A 93 -1.06 -11.42 11.37
N GLN A 94 -0.06 -10.89 12.07
CA GLN A 94 0.86 -9.87 11.56
C GLN A 94 1.61 -10.35 10.30
N ARG A 95 2.14 -11.59 10.29
CA ARG A 95 2.81 -12.16 9.11
C ARG A 95 1.86 -12.44 7.96
N ALA A 96 0.66 -12.94 8.24
CA ALA A 96 -0.37 -13.17 7.23
C ALA A 96 -0.79 -11.86 6.56
N TRP A 97 -0.94 -10.79 7.35
CA TRP A 97 -1.21 -9.44 6.86
C TRP A 97 -0.09 -8.93 5.94
N ILE A 98 1.17 -8.95 6.40
CA ILE A 98 2.32 -8.53 5.59
C ILE A 98 2.40 -9.33 4.28
N ALA A 99 2.25 -10.66 4.36
CA ALA A 99 2.25 -11.51 3.17
C ALA A 99 1.11 -11.16 2.21
N ALA A 100 -0.09 -10.86 2.73
CA ALA A 100 -1.22 -10.45 1.91
C ALA A 100 -0.95 -9.14 1.15
N VAL A 101 -0.28 -8.16 1.76
CA VAL A 101 0.12 -6.91 1.09
C VAL A 101 1.08 -7.19 -0.08
N VAL A 102 2.12 -8.00 0.16
CA VAL A 102 3.11 -8.33 -0.89
C VAL A 102 2.49 -9.18 -2.01
N VAL A 103 1.63 -10.14 -1.66
CA VAL A 103 0.91 -10.98 -2.63
C VAL A 103 -0.09 -10.14 -3.43
N ALA A 104 -0.80 -9.19 -2.81
CA ALA A 104 -1.66 -8.26 -3.52
C ALA A 104 -0.85 -7.45 -4.54
N SER A 105 0.34 -6.98 -4.17
CA SER A 105 1.27 -6.31 -5.08
C SER A 105 1.65 -7.19 -6.28
N LEU A 106 2.04 -8.45 -6.03
CA LEU A 106 2.39 -9.43 -7.07
C LEU A 106 1.26 -9.64 -8.09
N TRP A 107 0.06 -9.95 -7.60
CA TRP A 107 -1.08 -10.23 -8.48
C TRP A 107 -1.59 -8.99 -9.20
N GLY A 108 -1.53 -7.83 -8.55
CA GLY A 108 -1.85 -6.55 -9.16
C GLY A 108 -0.91 -6.23 -10.31
N ALA A 109 0.39 -6.31 -10.06
CA ALA A 109 1.43 -6.06 -11.06
C ALA A 109 1.34 -7.05 -12.23
N HIS A 110 1.07 -8.32 -11.97
CA HIS A 110 0.82 -9.31 -13.03
C HIS A 110 -0.37 -8.94 -13.92
N ARG A 111 -1.49 -8.51 -13.31
CA ARG A 111 -2.67 -8.07 -14.07
C ARG A 111 -2.40 -6.81 -14.86
N LEU A 112 -1.65 -5.86 -14.28
CA LEU A 112 -1.24 -4.65 -14.99
C LEU A 112 -0.32 -4.98 -16.16
N ALA A 113 0.68 -5.85 -15.96
CA ALA A 113 1.58 -6.34 -16.99
C ALA A 113 0.83 -6.95 -18.19
N ARG A 114 -0.25 -7.69 -17.93
CA ARG A 114 -1.16 -8.17 -18.98
C ARG A 114 -1.91 -7.04 -19.65
N ALA A 115 -2.48 -6.11 -18.88
CA ALA A 115 -3.29 -5.00 -19.39
C ALA A 115 -2.48 -4.06 -20.29
N VAL A 116 -1.21 -3.79 -19.96
CA VAL A 116 -0.30 -2.97 -20.78
C VAL A 116 0.24 -3.71 -22.01
N GLY A 117 0.04 -5.03 -22.10
CA GLY A 117 0.35 -5.81 -23.29
C GLY A 117 1.72 -6.50 -23.32
N ILE A 118 2.36 -6.75 -22.16
CA ILE A 118 3.56 -7.61 -22.13
C ILE A 118 3.18 -8.97 -22.71
N SER A 119 3.84 -9.38 -23.80
CA SER A 119 3.41 -10.52 -24.62
C SER A 119 3.81 -11.86 -24.01
N SER A 120 5.01 -11.96 -23.42
CA SER A 120 5.54 -13.21 -22.89
C SER A 120 4.98 -13.55 -21.51
N PRO A 121 4.51 -14.80 -21.27
CA PRO A 121 4.07 -15.23 -19.94
C PRO A 121 5.17 -15.10 -18.89
N GLY A 122 6.42 -15.45 -19.25
CA GLY A 122 7.58 -15.27 -18.38
C GLY A 122 7.86 -13.82 -18.05
N GLY A 123 7.79 -12.91 -19.05
CA GLY A 123 8.00 -11.48 -18.84
C GLY A 123 6.98 -10.86 -17.88
N ARG A 124 5.71 -11.30 -17.92
CA ARG A 124 4.69 -10.86 -16.97
C ARG A 124 4.98 -11.30 -15.54
N VAL A 125 5.46 -12.55 -15.36
CA VAL A 125 5.84 -13.07 -14.04
C VAL A 125 7.06 -12.32 -13.51
N VAL A 126 8.08 -12.09 -14.34
CA VAL A 126 9.27 -11.30 -13.97
C VAL A 126 8.88 -9.87 -13.60
N ALA A 127 8.06 -9.20 -14.40
CA ALA A 127 7.58 -7.84 -14.09
C ALA A 127 6.80 -7.80 -12.77
N ALA A 128 5.96 -8.80 -12.52
CA ALA A 128 5.19 -8.89 -11.28
C ALA A 128 6.09 -9.10 -10.05
N LEU A 129 7.09 -9.98 -10.14
CA LEU A 129 8.07 -10.23 -9.09
C LEU A 129 8.94 -8.99 -8.83
N ALA A 130 9.45 -8.36 -9.89
CA ALA A 130 10.27 -7.16 -9.79
C ALA A 130 9.52 -6.01 -9.09
N TYR A 131 8.22 -5.89 -9.35
CA TYR A 131 7.38 -4.91 -8.69
C TYR A 131 7.10 -5.27 -7.22
N ALA A 132 6.66 -6.50 -6.95
CA ALA A 132 6.25 -6.92 -5.61
C ALA A 132 7.42 -6.98 -4.63
N LEU A 133 8.62 -7.29 -5.12
CA LEU A 133 9.84 -7.44 -4.34
C LEU A 133 10.80 -6.26 -4.56
N ALA A 134 10.31 -5.14 -5.10
CA ALA A 134 11.12 -3.95 -5.31
C ALA A 134 11.78 -3.49 -3.99
N PRO A 135 13.05 -3.05 -4.00
CA PRO A 135 13.74 -2.62 -2.79
C PRO A 135 12.96 -1.56 -1.99
N ALA A 136 12.34 -0.61 -2.69
CA ALA A 136 11.55 0.46 -2.08
C ALA A 136 10.38 -0.07 -1.24
N THR A 137 9.77 -1.17 -1.68
CA THR A 137 8.69 -1.85 -0.95
C THR A 137 9.28 -2.69 0.17
N MET A 138 10.28 -3.52 -0.12
CA MET A 138 10.83 -4.49 0.85
C MET A 138 11.53 -3.82 2.03
N ALA A 139 12.18 -2.67 1.83
CA ALA A 139 12.91 -1.97 2.88
C ALA A 139 12.03 -1.61 4.09
N VAL A 140 10.75 -1.29 3.86
CA VAL A 140 9.86 -0.78 4.91
C VAL A 140 8.58 -1.59 5.12
N THR A 141 8.25 -2.56 4.26
CA THR A 141 6.97 -3.29 4.39
C THR A 141 6.82 -4.02 5.72
N ALA A 142 7.90 -4.59 6.27
CA ALA A 142 7.84 -5.27 7.56
C ALA A 142 7.60 -4.31 8.74
N PHE A 143 8.01 -3.05 8.60
CA PHE A 143 7.91 -2.01 9.62
C PHE A 143 6.64 -1.15 9.48
N GLN A 144 6.17 -0.92 8.25
CA GLN A 144 5.08 0.00 7.95
C GLN A 144 4.14 -0.52 6.86
N SER A 145 3.63 -1.75 7.00
CA SER A 145 2.87 -2.45 5.96
C SER A 145 1.59 -1.70 5.54
N ALA A 146 0.87 -1.11 6.49
CA ALA A 146 -0.33 -0.32 6.19
C ALA A 146 -0.01 0.94 5.38
N GLY A 147 1.16 1.55 5.62
CA GLY A 147 1.65 2.67 4.81
C GLY A 147 2.06 2.26 3.39
N GLN A 148 2.32 0.98 3.15
CA GLN A 148 2.68 0.43 1.85
C GLN A 148 1.48 0.00 0.99
N LEU A 149 0.27 -0.03 1.56
CA LEU A 149 -0.96 -0.40 0.82
C LEU A 149 -1.17 0.40 -0.48
N PRO A 150 -0.98 1.74 -0.51
CA PRO A 150 -1.15 2.50 -1.76
C PRO A 150 -0.23 2.02 -2.88
N TYR A 151 1.03 1.71 -2.57
CA TYR A 151 1.98 1.19 -3.55
C TYR A 151 1.65 -0.25 -3.93
N ALA A 152 1.27 -1.11 -2.99
CA ALA A 152 0.84 -2.48 -3.31
C ALA A 152 -0.42 -2.53 -4.18
N LEU A 153 -1.34 -1.57 -4.00
CA LEU A 153 -2.65 -1.57 -4.64
C LEU A 153 -2.76 -0.69 -5.88
N VAL A 154 -1.79 0.17 -6.19
CA VAL A 154 -1.86 1.02 -7.39
C VAL A 154 -2.03 0.22 -8.70
N PRO A 155 -1.43 -0.97 -8.89
CA PRO A 155 -1.72 -1.75 -10.09
C PRO A 155 -3.21 -2.10 -10.23
N TRP A 156 -3.89 -2.33 -9.11
CA TRP A 156 -5.32 -2.65 -9.10
C TRP A 156 -6.21 -1.45 -9.42
N VAL A 157 -5.79 -0.24 -9.04
CA VAL A 157 -6.42 1.02 -9.46
C VAL A 157 -6.26 1.22 -10.97
N LEU A 158 -5.08 0.92 -11.52
CA LEU A 158 -4.75 1.16 -12.92
C LEU A 158 -5.35 0.12 -13.87
N VAL A 159 -5.46 -1.15 -13.47
CA VAL A 159 -5.93 -2.24 -14.35
C VAL A 159 -7.28 -1.93 -15.01
N PRO A 160 -8.34 -1.49 -14.30
CA PRO A 160 -9.61 -1.15 -14.94
C PRO A 160 -9.49 0.00 -15.96
N LEU A 161 -8.63 0.99 -15.67
CA LEU A 161 -8.39 2.12 -16.58
C LEU A 161 -7.65 1.66 -17.84
N VAL A 162 -6.53 0.93 -17.67
CA VAL A 162 -5.74 0.42 -18.79
C VAL A 162 -6.54 -0.57 -19.65
N ALA A 163 -7.39 -1.39 -19.02
CA ALA A 163 -8.24 -2.34 -19.72
C ALA A 163 -9.46 -1.70 -20.40
N HIS A 164 -9.82 -0.46 -20.08
CA HIS A 164 -10.97 0.24 -20.67
C HIS A 164 -10.89 0.31 -22.20
N ARG A 165 -12.01 0.04 -22.88
CA ARG A 165 -12.15 0.05 -24.34
C ARG A 165 -13.27 1.00 -24.76
N ASP A 166 -13.24 1.44 -26.02
CA ASP A 166 -14.32 2.25 -26.57
C ASP A 166 -15.65 1.48 -26.53
N GLY A 167 -16.68 2.12 -25.99
CA GLY A 167 -18.00 1.52 -25.76
C GLY A 167 -18.21 0.92 -24.36
N ASP A 168 -17.16 0.75 -23.56
CA ASP A 168 -17.31 0.34 -22.16
C ASP A 168 -18.04 1.41 -21.34
N ASP A 169 -18.82 0.98 -20.34
CA ASP A 169 -19.47 1.91 -19.41
C ASP A 169 -18.42 2.64 -18.53
N PRO A 170 -18.31 3.98 -18.64
CA PRO A 170 -17.37 4.76 -17.83
C PRO A 170 -17.65 4.66 -16.33
N ARG A 171 -18.93 4.49 -15.93
CA ARG A 171 -19.32 4.40 -14.52
C ARG A 171 -18.77 3.13 -13.88
N ARG A 172 -18.99 1.99 -14.53
CA ARG A 172 -18.49 0.69 -14.08
C ARG A 172 -16.96 0.64 -14.06
N THR A 173 -16.31 1.24 -15.06
CA THR A 173 -14.85 1.33 -15.12
C THR A 173 -14.30 2.16 -13.96
N ALA A 174 -14.86 3.36 -13.74
CA ALA A 174 -14.50 4.21 -12.61
C ALA A 174 -14.70 3.49 -11.27
N ALA A 175 -15.87 2.92 -11.03
CA ALA A 175 -16.17 2.21 -9.78
C ALA A 175 -15.20 1.06 -9.50
N ARG A 176 -14.86 0.25 -10.51
CA ARG A 176 -13.87 -0.84 -10.38
C ARG A 176 -12.49 -0.34 -10.03
N SER A 177 -12.09 0.83 -10.53
CA SER A 177 -10.80 1.46 -10.23
C SER A 177 -10.81 2.06 -8.83
N THR A 178 -11.80 2.89 -8.52
CA THR A 178 -11.84 3.67 -7.26
C THR A 178 -12.19 2.83 -6.03
N LEU A 179 -12.80 1.65 -6.19
CA LEU A 179 -13.00 0.71 -5.08
C LEU A 179 -11.67 0.31 -4.43
N TRP A 180 -10.60 0.20 -5.21
CA TRP A 180 -9.27 -0.09 -4.67
C TRP A 180 -8.69 1.06 -3.86
N LEU A 181 -9.11 2.30 -4.09
CA LEU A 181 -8.72 3.45 -3.25
C LEU A 181 -9.27 3.32 -1.83
N VAL A 182 -10.45 2.71 -1.65
CA VAL A 182 -10.98 2.39 -0.31
C VAL A 182 -10.04 1.39 0.40
N ALA A 183 -9.58 0.36 -0.33
CA ALA A 183 -8.69 -0.68 0.18
C ALA A 183 -7.25 -0.21 0.43
N MET A 184 -6.85 0.97 -0.05
CA MET A 184 -5.56 1.57 0.31
C MET A 184 -5.48 2.03 1.76
N GLY A 185 -6.63 2.09 2.45
CA GLY A 185 -6.73 2.58 3.82
C GLY A 185 -6.61 4.09 3.93
N GLY A 186 -6.48 4.59 5.16
CA GLY A 186 -6.33 6.02 5.46
C GLY A 186 -5.12 6.33 6.34
N VAL A 187 -4.17 5.39 6.46
CA VAL A 187 -3.02 5.50 7.38
C VAL A 187 -2.02 6.55 6.90
N ASN A 188 -1.80 6.65 5.59
CA ASN A 188 -0.89 7.61 4.99
C ASN A 188 -1.53 8.29 3.76
N ALA A 189 -2.10 9.47 3.99
CA ALA A 189 -2.73 10.26 2.93
C ALA A 189 -1.73 10.66 1.81
N ALA A 190 -0.48 10.95 2.14
CA ALA A 190 0.53 11.32 1.16
C ALA A 190 0.83 10.17 0.18
N SER A 191 0.92 8.94 0.68
CA SER A 191 1.10 7.73 -0.15
C SER A 191 -0.11 7.45 -1.04
N ILE A 192 -1.34 7.75 -0.59
CA ILE A 192 -2.55 7.63 -1.42
C ILE A 192 -2.53 8.69 -2.53
N VAL A 193 -2.17 9.93 -2.21
CA VAL A 193 -2.03 11.02 -3.20
C VAL A 193 -0.96 10.69 -4.24
N ALA A 194 0.11 9.99 -3.86
CA ALA A 194 1.17 9.54 -4.78
C ALA A 194 0.67 8.57 -5.89
N VAL A 195 -0.55 8.05 -5.80
CA VAL A 195 -1.21 7.28 -6.87
C VAL A 195 -1.75 8.18 -7.99
N LEU A 196 -2.16 9.40 -7.66
CA LEU A 196 -2.82 10.32 -8.58
C LEU A 196 -1.98 10.67 -9.82
N PRO A 197 -0.64 10.88 -9.73
CA PRO A 197 0.20 11.11 -10.90
C PRO A 197 0.08 10.01 -11.96
N LEU A 198 0.04 8.74 -11.56
CA LEU A 198 -0.08 7.62 -12.50
C LEU A 198 -1.43 7.60 -13.22
N VAL A 199 -2.51 7.90 -12.48
CA VAL A 199 -3.85 8.04 -13.04
C VAL A 199 -3.92 9.26 -13.97
N ALA A 200 -3.31 10.38 -13.59
CA ALA A 200 -3.25 11.60 -14.38
C ALA A 200 -2.51 11.38 -15.70
N VAL A 201 -1.35 10.71 -15.67
CA VAL A 201 -0.60 10.31 -16.88
C VAL A 201 -1.46 9.43 -17.78
N TRP A 202 -2.18 8.45 -17.20
CA TRP A 202 -3.08 7.62 -17.99
C TRP A 202 -4.15 8.47 -18.71
N PHE A 203 -4.84 9.36 -18.00
CA PHE A 203 -5.83 10.26 -18.62
C PHE A 203 -5.21 11.23 -19.61
N ALA A 204 -3.99 11.72 -19.39
CA ALA A 204 -3.29 12.65 -20.27
C ALA A 204 -2.89 12.00 -21.61
N THR A 205 -2.63 10.69 -21.61
CA THR A 205 -2.28 9.93 -22.81
C THR A 205 -3.49 9.40 -23.59
N ARG A 206 -4.73 9.63 -23.13
CA ARG A 206 -5.96 9.26 -23.88
C ARG A 206 -6.40 10.40 -24.80
N ALA A 207 -6.94 10.05 -25.96
CA ALA A 207 -7.51 11.02 -26.89
C ALA A 207 -8.56 11.91 -26.20
N PRO A 208 -8.52 13.24 -26.41
CA PRO A 208 -9.52 14.13 -25.84
C PRO A 208 -10.90 13.84 -26.43
N GLY A 209 -11.95 13.87 -25.60
CA GLY A 209 -13.31 13.66 -26.06
C GLY A 209 -14.34 13.52 -24.93
N PRO A 210 -15.65 13.43 -25.27
CA PRO A 210 -16.73 13.30 -24.30
C PRO A 210 -16.62 12.04 -23.43
N ALA A 211 -16.19 10.91 -24.00
CA ALA A 211 -16.01 9.65 -23.29
C ALA A 211 -14.94 9.77 -22.19
N ARG A 212 -13.76 10.32 -22.52
CA ARG A 212 -12.68 10.61 -21.58
C ARG A 212 -13.16 11.52 -20.44
N ARG A 213 -13.86 12.61 -20.77
CA ARG A 213 -14.40 13.55 -19.77
C ARG A 213 -15.40 12.88 -18.83
N ARG A 214 -16.29 12.04 -19.38
CA ARG A 214 -17.27 11.29 -18.57
C ARG A 214 -16.59 10.31 -17.64
N LEU A 215 -15.59 9.56 -18.13
CA LEU A 215 -14.82 8.66 -17.28
C LEU A 215 -14.07 9.41 -16.19
N LEU A 216 -13.41 10.53 -16.53
CA LEU A 216 -12.72 11.37 -15.56
C LEU A 216 -13.67 11.89 -14.49
N ALA A 217 -14.86 12.37 -14.87
CA ALA A 217 -15.85 12.86 -13.90
C ALA A 217 -16.30 11.76 -12.92
N TRP A 218 -16.63 10.56 -13.43
CA TRP A 218 -17.01 9.43 -12.58
C TRP A 218 -15.85 8.93 -11.72
N TRP A 219 -14.64 8.92 -12.25
CA TRP A 219 -13.45 8.51 -11.52
C TRP A 219 -13.14 9.51 -10.40
N SER A 220 -13.14 10.81 -10.67
CA SER A 220 -12.94 11.85 -9.66
C SER A 220 -14.00 11.79 -8.56
N ALA A 221 -15.27 11.65 -8.92
CA ALA A 221 -16.36 11.49 -7.95
C ALA A 221 -16.17 10.22 -7.09
N GLY A 222 -15.81 9.10 -7.72
CA GLY A 222 -15.54 7.84 -7.03
C GLY A 222 -14.32 7.92 -6.12
N ALA A 223 -13.26 8.62 -6.51
CA ALA A 223 -12.04 8.80 -5.72
C ALA A 223 -12.29 9.67 -4.48
N VAL A 224 -13.06 10.75 -4.62
CA VAL A 224 -13.51 11.56 -3.47
C VAL A 224 -14.36 10.70 -2.54
N ALA A 225 -15.39 10.03 -3.06
CA ALA A 225 -16.27 9.19 -2.25
C ALA A 225 -15.50 8.07 -1.51
N ALA A 226 -14.56 7.41 -2.19
CA ALA A 226 -13.71 6.37 -1.61
C ALA A 226 -12.81 6.89 -0.47
N SER A 227 -12.55 8.20 -0.43
CA SER A 227 -11.63 8.83 0.52
C SER A 227 -12.34 9.58 1.65
N LEU A 228 -13.64 9.87 1.52
CA LEU A 228 -14.40 10.69 2.50
C LEU A 228 -14.30 10.14 3.93
N TRP A 229 -14.30 8.83 4.10
CA TRP A 229 -14.29 8.19 5.41
C TRP A 229 -13.02 8.50 6.24
N TRP A 230 -11.89 8.81 5.60
CA TRP A 230 -10.66 9.26 6.28
C TRP A 230 -10.37 10.75 6.07
N LEU A 231 -10.83 11.36 4.96
CA LEU A 231 -10.68 12.80 4.71
C LEU A 231 -11.44 13.66 5.72
N ILE A 232 -12.64 13.23 6.12
CA ILE A 232 -13.44 13.96 7.10
C ILE A 232 -12.74 14.00 8.47
N PRO A 233 -12.30 12.87 9.06
CA PRO A 233 -11.52 12.88 10.28
C PRO A 233 -10.18 13.62 10.14
N LEU A 234 -9.51 13.52 8.99
CA LEU A 234 -8.30 14.29 8.72
C LEU A 234 -8.55 15.81 8.81
N ALA A 235 -9.66 16.31 8.26
CA ALA A 235 -10.03 17.71 8.34
C ALA A 235 -10.26 18.16 9.81
N VAL A 236 -10.88 17.31 10.62
CA VAL A 236 -11.03 17.53 12.07
C VAL A 236 -9.66 17.59 12.75
N SER A 237 -8.76 16.64 12.46
CA SER A 237 -7.40 16.62 13.02
C SER A 237 -6.57 17.84 12.60
N VAL A 238 -6.76 18.36 11.38
CA VAL A 238 -6.08 19.59 10.91
C VAL A 238 -6.59 20.83 11.66
N GLY A 239 -7.89 20.91 11.95
CA GLY A 239 -8.48 22.06 12.64
C GLY A 239 -8.28 22.08 14.16
N HIS A 240 -8.19 20.91 14.79
CA HIS A 240 -8.19 20.77 16.26
C HIS A 240 -6.98 20.03 16.84
N GLY A 241 -6.19 19.36 16.00
CA GLY A 241 -5.03 18.60 16.42
C GLY A 241 -3.78 19.45 16.59
N VAL A 242 -2.76 18.85 17.20
CA VAL A 242 -1.43 19.45 17.29
C VAL A 242 -0.71 19.28 15.95
N ARG A 243 -0.01 20.32 15.50
CA ARG A 243 0.93 20.25 14.36
C ARG A 243 2.18 19.46 14.73
N PHE A 244 2.02 18.15 14.89
CA PHE A 244 3.11 17.27 15.33
C PHE A 244 4.30 17.24 14.35
N THR A 245 4.08 17.61 13.08
CA THR A 245 5.12 17.69 12.05
C THR A 245 6.23 18.69 12.37
N ASP A 246 5.93 19.71 13.19
CA ASP A 246 6.93 20.68 13.65
C ASP A 246 7.94 20.02 14.63
N TYR A 247 7.63 18.83 15.14
CA TYR A 247 8.44 18.05 16.09
C TYR A 247 8.97 16.74 15.51
N THR A 248 8.75 16.49 14.22
CA THR A 248 9.27 15.31 13.50
C THR A 248 10.42 15.69 12.58
N GLU A 249 10.98 14.70 11.90
CA GLU A 249 12.08 14.89 10.96
C GLU A 249 11.69 15.85 9.82
N SER A 250 12.64 16.69 9.42
CA SER A 250 12.43 17.68 8.38
C SER A 250 12.36 17.05 6.99
N ALA A 251 11.73 17.75 6.04
CA ALA A 251 11.75 17.35 4.64
C ALA A 251 13.18 17.16 4.11
N ALA A 252 14.12 18.02 4.51
CA ALA A 252 15.52 17.93 4.08
C ALA A 252 16.21 16.64 4.57
N ILE A 253 15.88 16.17 5.78
CA ILE A 253 16.41 14.90 6.30
C ILE A 253 15.76 13.72 5.57
N THR A 254 14.44 13.73 5.47
CA THR A 254 13.67 12.59 4.93
C THR A 254 13.85 12.39 3.42
N THR A 255 14.29 13.41 2.68
CA THR A 255 14.62 13.32 1.25
C THR A 255 16.12 13.40 0.94
N GLY A 256 16.97 13.56 1.97
CA GLY A 256 18.40 13.79 1.78
C GLY A 256 19.15 12.62 1.11
N THR A 257 18.57 11.42 1.15
CA THR A 257 19.10 10.18 0.55
C THR A 257 18.51 9.89 -0.84
N GLU A 258 17.55 10.69 -1.31
CA GLU A 258 16.84 10.49 -2.58
C GLU A 258 17.60 11.15 -3.76
N SER A 259 18.71 10.57 -4.17
CA SER A 259 19.38 10.94 -5.42
C SER A 259 18.69 10.34 -6.64
N ALA A 260 18.95 10.86 -7.86
CA ALA A 260 18.39 10.29 -9.08
C ALA A 260 18.70 8.79 -9.24
N THR A 261 19.91 8.36 -8.85
CA THR A 261 20.31 6.95 -8.88
C THR A 261 19.53 6.12 -7.86
N GLU A 262 19.37 6.63 -6.64
CA GLU A 262 18.66 5.93 -5.57
C GLU A 262 17.15 5.82 -5.83
N VAL A 263 16.55 6.83 -6.47
CA VAL A 263 15.16 6.78 -6.97
C VAL A 263 15.00 5.68 -8.02
N LEU A 264 15.94 5.55 -8.96
CA LEU A 264 15.88 4.51 -10.00
C LEU A 264 16.08 3.10 -9.43
N ARG A 265 16.96 2.94 -8.43
CA ARG A 265 17.19 1.68 -7.72
C ARG A 265 16.05 1.33 -6.76
N GLY A 266 15.31 2.34 -6.29
CA GLY A 266 14.32 2.19 -5.22
C GLY A 266 14.96 2.01 -3.84
N THR A 267 16.17 2.53 -3.61
CA THR A 267 16.95 2.32 -2.39
C THR A 267 17.18 3.60 -1.58
N GLY A 268 16.53 4.70 -1.97
CA GLY A 268 16.69 6.03 -1.39
C GLY A 268 15.98 6.29 -0.06
N ASN A 269 15.27 5.31 0.51
CA ASN A 269 14.54 5.51 1.76
C ASN A 269 15.51 5.85 2.91
N TRP A 270 15.36 7.05 3.49
CA TRP A 270 16.25 7.57 4.53
C TRP A 270 16.35 6.67 5.78
N LEU A 271 15.28 5.93 6.13
CA LEU A 271 15.28 4.99 7.26
C LEU A 271 16.30 3.86 7.08
N SER A 272 16.64 3.50 5.83
CA SER A 272 17.69 2.51 5.53
C SER A 272 19.09 2.98 5.92
N PHE A 273 19.29 4.29 6.09
CA PHE A 273 20.59 4.88 6.40
C PHE A 273 20.70 5.34 7.86
N LEU A 274 19.63 5.21 8.65
CA LEU A 274 19.64 5.57 10.05
C LEU A 274 20.40 4.54 10.90
N THR A 275 21.36 5.05 11.67
CA THR A 275 22.07 4.28 12.69
C THR A 275 21.77 4.89 14.05
N THR A 276 21.39 4.04 15.00
CA THR A 276 21.10 4.38 16.39
C THR A 276 22.12 3.71 17.31
N GLU A 277 22.08 4.00 18.61
CA GLU A 277 22.90 3.28 19.61
C GLU A 277 22.66 1.76 19.59
N GLY A 278 21.43 1.33 19.24
CA GLY A 278 21.06 -0.08 19.06
C GLY A 278 21.48 -0.69 17.72
N GLY A 279 22.21 0.06 16.88
CA GLY A 279 22.60 -0.34 15.54
C GLY A 279 21.67 0.23 14.46
N LEU A 280 21.66 -0.44 13.31
CA LEU A 280 20.91 -0.03 12.13
C LEU A 280 19.41 -0.08 12.38
N TRP A 281 18.69 1.00 12.03
CA TRP A 281 17.25 1.08 12.23
C TRP A 281 16.51 0.01 11.39
N LEU A 282 16.87 -0.10 10.11
CA LEU A 282 16.36 -1.14 9.20
C LEU A 282 17.52 -1.92 8.58
N PRO A 283 18.02 -2.99 9.21
CA PRO A 283 19.15 -3.75 8.71
C PRO A 283 18.93 -4.29 7.28
N GLY A 284 17.72 -4.77 6.97
CA GLY A 284 17.37 -5.24 5.62
C GLY A 284 17.30 -4.10 4.58
N GLY A 285 16.80 -2.93 4.99
CA GLY A 285 16.77 -1.74 4.14
C GLY A 285 18.18 -1.25 3.80
N TRP A 286 19.07 -1.20 4.80
CA TRP A 286 20.48 -0.92 4.58
C TRP A 286 21.10 -1.96 3.63
N LEU A 287 20.97 -3.26 3.90
CA LEU A 287 21.55 -4.29 3.01
C LEU A 287 21.18 -4.08 1.53
N LEU A 288 19.92 -3.76 1.23
CA LEU A 288 19.45 -3.44 -0.11
C LEU A 288 20.09 -2.16 -0.70
N SER A 289 20.30 -1.13 0.12
CA SER A 289 20.96 0.11 -0.29
C SER A 289 22.49 -0.05 -0.46
N SER A 290 23.15 -0.89 0.36
CA SER A 290 24.61 -1.20 0.29
C SER A 290 25.01 -1.98 -0.92
N SER A 291 24.17 -2.93 -1.30
CA SER A 291 24.55 -3.92 -2.28
C SER A 291 24.81 -3.18 -3.60
N ALA A 292 26.05 -3.23 -4.07
CA ALA A 292 26.35 -2.89 -5.44
C ALA A 292 25.55 -3.86 -6.33
N LEU A 293 24.71 -3.31 -7.20
CA LEU A 293 24.18 -4.05 -8.33
C LEU A 293 25.30 -4.29 -9.36
#